data_AF-A2G1V0-F1
#
_entry.id   AF-A2G1V0-F1
#
_cell.length_a   1.000
_cell.length_b   1.000
_cell.length_c   1.000
_cell.angle_alpha   90.00
_cell.angle_beta   90.00
_cell.angle_gamma   90.00
#
_symmetry.space_group_name_H-M   'P 1'
#
loop_
_entity.id
_entity.type
_entity.pdbx_description
1 polymer ?
#
loop_
_entity_poly.entity_id
_entity_poly.type
_entity_poly.pdbx_seq_one_letter_code
_entity_poly.pdbx_strand_id
1 'polypeptide(L)'
;MFNAQIFEKNKGKDVYIKIENGRDGNNLVILDTPNSAFFKTSIPIRKIYAEYKQSDYTRCSLIFQLPTQELSLSFNDPVDAEAIYRFICDKSDVHAENTAMQQMDAEIRLYWPMPLTTLV
;
A
#
# COMPACT_ATOMS: atom_id res chain seq x y z
N MET A 1 -8.83 6.79 12.57
CA MET A 1 -9.72 6.55 11.41
C MET A 1 -9.32 7.60 10.40
N PHE A 2 -8.93 7.18 9.20
CA PHE A 2 -8.32 8.07 8.20
C PHE A 2 -9.30 8.36 7.08
N ASN A 3 -9.28 9.58 6.55
CA ASN A 3 -10.09 9.97 5.40
C ASN A 3 -9.26 9.83 4.13
N ALA A 4 -9.79 9.12 3.15
CA ALA A 4 -9.18 8.93 1.85
C ALA A 4 -10.25 8.96 0.75
N GLN A 5 -9.82 9.06 -0.50
CA GLN A 5 -10.67 8.98 -1.67
C GLN A 5 -10.29 7.75 -2.47
N ILE A 6 -11.23 6.85 -2.71
CA ILE A 6 -11.03 5.73 -3.62
C ILE A 6 -11.38 6.15 -5.04
N PHE A 7 -10.50 5.84 -5.98
CA PHE A 7 -10.76 6.06 -7.41
C PHE A 7 -11.08 4.73 -8.06
N GLU A 8 -12.38 4.46 -8.24
CA GLU A 8 -12.86 3.29 -8.97
C GLU A 8 -13.48 3.78 -10.30
N LYS A 9 -12.90 3.37 -11.44
CA LYS A 9 -13.40 3.68 -12.79
C LYS A 9 -13.79 5.16 -13.01
N ASN A 10 -12.87 6.09 -12.72
CA ASN A 10 -13.05 7.55 -12.88
C ASN A 10 -14.12 8.22 -12.00
N LYS A 11 -14.64 7.54 -10.97
CA LYS A 11 -15.45 8.19 -9.92
C LYS A 11 -14.67 8.15 -8.61
N GLY A 12 -14.27 9.34 -8.15
CA GLY A 12 -13.73 9.51 -6.80
C GLY A 12 -14.87 9.40 -5.79
N LYS A 13 -14.72 8.52 -4.80
CA LYS A 13 -15.62 8.43 -3.66
C LYS A 13 -14.84 8.67 -2.38
N ASP A 14 -15.36 9.50 -1.49
CA ASP A 14 -14.82 9.64 -0.15
C ASP A 14 -15.05 8.35 0.64
N VAL A 15 -13.97 7.80 1.19
CA VAL A 15 -13.94 6.58 1.97
C VAL A 15 -13.17 6.79 3.27
N TYR A 16 -13.48 5.96 4.24
CA TYR A 16 -12.86 5.94 5.55
C TYR A 16 -12.09 4.65 5.71
N ILE A 17 -10.84 4.79 6.13
CA ILE A 17 -9.95 3.65 6.33
C ILE A 17 -9.74 3.45 7.82
N LYS A 18 -9.89 2.20 8.23
CA LYS A 18 -9.61 1.74 9.58
C LYS A 18 -8.76 0.49 9.53
N ILE A 19 -7.81 0.38 10.43
CA ILE A 19 -7.08 -0.88 10.65
C ILE A 19 -7.78 -1.58 11.82
N GLU A 20 -8.20 -2.82 11.60
CA GLU A 20 -8.78 -3.69 12.64
C GLU A 20 -7.86 -4.88 12.90
N ASN A 21 -7.61 -5.18 14.17
CA ASN A 21 -6.88 -6.39 14.54
C ASN A 21 -7.85 -7.57 14.52
N GLY A 22 -7.75 -8.41 13.49
CA GLY A 22 -8.52 -9.64 13.35
C GLY A 22 -7.81 -10.83 13.99
N ARG A 23 -8.47 -12.00 13.95
CA ARG A 23 -7.89 -13.28 14.44
C ARG A 23 -6.66 -13.73 13.64
N ASP A 24 -6.61 -13.41 12.35
CA ASP A 24 -5.53 -13.80 11.43
C ASP A 24 -4.48 -12.68 11.21
N GLY A 25 -4.55 -11.61 12.01
CA GLY A 25 -3.66 -10.45 11.92
C GLY A 25 -4.37 -9.13 11.63
N ASN A 26 -3.59 -8.13 11.23
CA ASN A 26 -4.11 -6.79 10.96
C ASN A 26 -4.84 -6.75 9.60
N ASN A 27 -6.07 -6.25 9.61
CA ASN A 27 -6.89 -6.11 8.42
C ASN A 27 -7.10 -4.62 8.12
N LEU A 28 -6.94 -4.25 6.85
CA LEU A 28 -7.31 -2.95 6.33
C LEU A 28 -8.79 -2.99 5.98
N VAL A 29 -9.56 -2.13 6.62
CA VAL A 29 -11.00 -2.01 6.43
C VAL A 29 -11.28 -0.67 5.76
N ILE A 30 -11.91 -0.74 4.58
CA ILE A 30 -12.36 0.43 3.82
C ILE A 30 -13.87 0.53 3.96
N LEU A 31 -14.36 1.71 4.33
CA LEU A 31 -15.75 2.03 4.65
C LEU A 31 -16.22 3.23 3.82
N ASP A 32 -17.42 3.20 3.24
CA ASP A 32 -17.97 4.37 2.52
C ASP A 32 -18.41 5.51 3.45
N THR A 33 -18.67 5.23 4.73
CA THR A 33 -19.10 6.22 5.73
C THR A 33 -18.65 5.78 7.12
N PRO A 34 -18.48 6.70 8.08
CA PRO A 34 -17.92 6.37 9.41
C PRO A 34 -18.71 5.29 10.17
N ASN A 35 -20.01 5.18 9.87
CA ASN A 35 -20.96 4.26 10.50
C ASN A 35 -21.60 3.26 9.51
N SER A 36 -21.13 3.18 8.27
CA SER A 36 -21.79 2.32 7.28
C SER A 36 -21.36 0.86 7.42
N ALA A 37 -22.36 -0.01 7.51
CA ALA A 37 -22.24 -1.45 7.41
C ALA A 37 -22.32 -1.96 5.95
N PHE A 38 -22.53 -1.08 4.96
CA PHE A 38 -22.94 -1.47 3.61
C PHE A 38 -21.78 -1.74 2.64
N PHE A 39 -20.65 -1.05 2.78
CA PHE A 39 -19.46 -1.30 1.97
C PHE A 39 -18.27 -1.47 2.92
N LYS A 40 -18.01 -2.72 3.33
CA LYS A 40 -16.89 -3.09 4.20
C LYS A 40 -15.97 -4.02 3.43
N THR A 41 -15.01 -3.44 2.71
CA THR A 41 -13.94 -4.23 2.09
C THR A 41 -12.86 -4.44 3.15
N SER A 42 -12.78 -5.67 3.67
CA SER A 42 -11.76 -6.08 4.64
C SER A 42 -10.66 -6.83 3.92
N ILE A 43 -9.44 -6.32 3.98
CA ILE A 43 -8.30 -6.85 3.24
C ILE A 43 -7.21 -7.22 4.25
N PRO A 44 -6.70 -8.47 4.25
CA PRO A 44 -5.63 -8.86 5.15
C PRO A 44 -4.31 -8.21 4.76
N ILE A 45 -3.74 -7.37 5.64
CA ILE A 45 -2.55 -6.55 5.36
C ILE A 45 -1.35 -7.42 4.97
N ARG A 46 -1.27 -8.61 5.56
CA ARG A 46 -0.20 -9.58 5.35
C ARG A 46 0.08 -9.90 3.87
N LYS A 47 -0.94 -9.83 3.02
CA LYS A 47 -0.88 -10.17 1.57
C LYS A 47 -0.97 -8.94 0.67
N ILE A 48 -0.93 -7.74 1.23
CA ILE A 48 -1.06 -6.50 0.47
C ILE A 48 0.33 -6.01 0.10
N TYR A 49 0.55 -5.80 -1.19
CA TYR A 49 1.61 -4.90 -1.62
C TYR A 49 1.04 -3.49 -1.70
N ALA A 50 1.76 -2.54 -1.14
CA ALA A 50 1.39 -1.12 -1.12
C ALA A 50 2.47 -0.33 -1.83
N GLU A 51 2.07 0.60 -2.69
CA GLU A 51 2.96 1.55 -3.35
C GLU A 51 2.55 2.97 -2.95
N TYR A 52 3.52 3.73 -2.44
CA TYR A 52 3.33 5.15 -2.14
C TYR A 52 3.72 5.99 -3.35
N LYS A 53 2.75 6.68 -3.94
CA LYS A 53 2.97 7.66 -5.02
C LYS A 53 2.61 9.04 -4.52
N GLN A 54 3.62 9.88 -4.35
CA GLN A 54 3.40 11.29 -4.12
C GLN A 54 2.99 11.94 -5.44
N SER A 55 1.76 12.44 -5.52
CA SER A 55 1.28 13.17 -6.70
C SER A 55 1.64 14.65 -6.61
N ASP A 56 1.46 15.25 -5.43
CA ASP A 56 1.74 16.66 -5.14
C ASP A 56 2.26 16.85 -3.70
N TYR A 57 2.68 18.07 -3.34
CA TYR A 57 3.05 18.42 -1.96
C TYR A 57 1.93 18.21 -0.94
N THR A 58 0.67 18.24 -1.38
CA THR A 58 -0.52 18.15 -0.51
C THR A 58 -1.33 16.88 -0.73
N ARG A 59 -0.98 16.03 -1.70
CA ARG A 59 -1.77 14.85 -2.06
C ARG A 59 -0.87 13.66 -2.34
N CYS A 60 -1.24 12.54 -1.74
CA CYS A 60 -0.52 11.29 -1.88
C CYS A 60 -1.49 10.17 -2.22
N SER A 61 -1.07 9.27 -3.09
CA SER A 61 -1.85 8.10 -3.48
C SER A 61 -1.16 6.84 -2.99
N LEU A 62 -1.92 5.97 -2.32
CA LEU A 62 -1.55 4.61 -2.00
C LEU A 62 -2.22 3.67 -2.98
N ILE A 63 -1.42 2.89 -3.69
CA ILE A 63 -1.92 1.82 -4.55
C ILE A 63 -1.75 0.52 -3.79
N PHE A 64 -2.86 -0.16 -3.52
CA PHE A 64 -2.89 -1.48 -2.94
C PHE A 64 -3.09 -2.51 -4.03
N GLN A 65 -2.09 -3.36 -4.22
CA GLN A 65 -2.18 -4.50 -5.12
C GLN A 65 -2.66 -5.70 -4.32
N LEU A 66 -3.91 -6.12 -4.60
CA LEU A 66 -4.48 -7.35 -4.09
C LEU A 66 -4.45 -8.43 -5.19
N PRO A 67 -4.53 -9.72 -4.83
CA PRO A 67 -4.52 -10.81 -5.81
C PRO A 67 -5.62 -10.72 -6.88
N THR A 68 -6.77 -10.11 -6.55
CA THR A 68 -7.95 -10.06 -7.43
C THR A 68 -8.24 -8.66 -7.97
N GLN A 69 -7.63 -7.61 -7.41
CA GLN A 69 -7.93 -6.23 -7.78
C GLN A 69 -6.79 -5.28 -7.38
N GLU A 70 -6.62 -4.21 -8.14
CA GLU A 70 -5.82 -3.07 -7.71
C GLU A 70 -6.75 -2.00 -7.13
N LEU A 71 -6.37 -1.42 -6.00
CA LEU A 71 -7.16 -0.43 -5.29
C LEU A 71 -6.32 0.82 -5.04
N SER A 72 -6.70 1.94 -5.68
CA SER A 72 -5.99 3.21 -5.55
C SER A 72 -6.74 4.14 -4.60
N LEU A 73 -6.08 4.54 -3.52
CA LEU A 73 -6.57 5.48 -2.51
C LEU A 73 -5.75 6.76 -2.57
N SER A 74 -6.41 7.91 -2.65
CA SER A 74 -5.75 9.21 -2.52
C SER A 74 -6.08 9.83 -1.18
N PHE A 75 -5.08 10.37 -0.52
CA PHE A 75 -5.17 11.01 0.78
C PHE A 75 -4.98 12.50 0.61
N ASN A 76 -5.78 13.26 1.36
CA ASN A 76 -5.67 14.71 1.44
C ASN A 76 -4.52 15.16 2.37
N ASP A 77 -4.03 14.26 3.23
CA ASP A 77 -2.88 14.51 4.09
C ASP A 77 -1.77 13.48 3.77
N PRO A 78 -0.59 13.93 3.33
CA PRO A 78 0.55 13.05 3.06
C PRO A 78 1.04 12.32 4.32
N VAL A 79 0.90 12.92 5.51
CA VAL A 79 1.35 12.33 6.78
C VAL A 79 0.49 11.10 7.12
N ASP A 80 -0.82 11.19 6.93
CA ASP A 80 -1.73 10.07 7.12
C ASP A 80 -1.45 8.94 6.13
N ALA A 81 -1.20 9.28 4.85
CA ALA A 81 -0.84 8.32 3.82
C ALA A 81 0.47 7.59 4.17
N GLU A 82 1.49 8.33 4.59
CA GLU A 82 2.78 7.78 4.98
C GLU A 82 2.66 6.88 6.21
N ALA A 83 1.89 7.29 7.22
CA ALA A 83 1.67 6.50 8.43
C ALA A 83 1.03 5.14 8.10
N ILE A 84 0.00 5.12 7.24
CA ILE A 84 -0.64 3.88 6.78
C ILE A 84 0.31 3.05 5.94
N TYR A 85 1.04 3.68 5.01
CA TYR A 85 2.02 2.99 4.16
C TYR A 85 3.09 2.29 4.99
N ARG A 86 3.71 3.01 5.93
CA ARG A 86 4.72 2.44 6.84
C ARG A 86 4.15 1.30 7.67
N PHE A 87 2.92 1.44 8.17
CA PHE A 87 2.25 0.38 8.92
C PHE A 87 2.04 -0.88 8.06
N ILE A 88 1.65 -0.72 6.79
CA ILE A 88 1.45 -1.84 5.88
C ILE A 88 2.78 -2.48 5.50
N CYS A 89 3.83 -1.70 5.24
CA CYS A 89 5.18 -2.23 4.99
C CYS A 89 5.72 -3.03 6.18
N ASP A 90 5.50 -2.58 7.42
CA ASP A 90 5.95 -3.28 8.63
C ASP A 90 5.19 -4.58 8.90
N LYS A 91 3.95 -4.71 8.40
CA LYS A 91 3.06 -5.85 8.70
C LYS A 91 2.76 -6.76 7.51
N SER A 92 3.25 -6.41 6.33
CA SER A 92 3.04 -7.18 5.10
C SER A 92 4.21 -8.13 4.85
N ASP A 93 3.91 -9.41 4.67
CA ASP A 93 4.92 -10.41 4.30
C ASP A 93 5.47 -10.12 2.90
N VAL A 94 4.64 -9.58 2.00
CA VAL A 94 5.05 -9.27 0.62
C VAL A 94 6.15 -8.21 0.59
N HIS A 95 6.05 -7.20 1.47
CA HIS A 95 7.09 -6.18 1.60
C HIS A 95 8.35 -6.72 2.26
N ALA A 96 8.21 -7.60 3.26
CA ALA A 96 9.33 -8.28 3.89
C ALA A 96 10.10 -9.16 2.89
N GLU A 97 9.38 -9.95 2.09
CA GLU A 97 9.97 -10.80 1.03
C GLU A 97 10.66 -9.96 -0.04
N ASN A 98 10.02 -8.89 -0.53
CA ASN A 98 10.63 -7.99 -1.52
C ASN A 98 11.90 -7.34 -0.98
N THR A 99 11.91 -6.94 0.29
CA THR A 99 13.10 -6.35 0.92
C THR A 99 14.24 -7.38 1.03
N ALA A 100 13.92 -8.62 1.41
CA ALA A 100 14.90 -9.71 1.48
C ALA A 100 15.48 -10.04 0.09
N MET A 101 14.63 -10.06 -0.96
CA MET A 101 15.09 -10.24 -2.34
C MET A 101 16.02 -9.12 -2.79
N GLN A 102 15.67 -7.86 -2.49
CA GLN A 102 16.52 -6.71 -2.83
C GLN A 102 17.87 -6.73 -2.11
N GLN A 103 17.89 -7.18 -0.85
CA GLN A 103 19.14 -7.38 -0.11
C GLN A 103 20.00 -8.47 -0.74
N MET A 104 19.40 -9.60 -1.11
CA MET A 104 20.10 -10.69 -1.79
C MET A 104 20.66 -10.22 -3.15
N ASP A 105 19.90 -9.48 -3.94
CA ASP A 105 20.35 -8.90 -5.20
C ASP A 105 21.52 -7.92 -5.00
N ALA A 106 21.48 -7.10 -3.94
CA ALA A 106 22.55 -6.18 -3.59
C ALA A 106 23.83 -6.92 -3.21
N GLU A 107 23.73 -8.00 -2.43
CA GLU A 107 24.86 -8.87 -2.08
C GLU A 107 25.44 -9.55 -3.33
N ILE A 108 24.60 -10.11 -4.20
CA ILE A 108 25.04 -10.74 -5.45
C ILE A 108 25.81 -9.75 -6.32
N ARG A 109 25.36 -8.49 -6.42
CA ARG A 109 26.07 -7.45 -7.19
C ARG A 109 27.46 -7.13 -6.63
N LEU A 110 27.70 -7.31 -5.34
CA LEU A 110 29.01 -7.13 -4.72
C LEU A 110 29.97 -8.27 -5.10
N TYR A 111 29.47 -9.51 -5.18
CA TYR A 111 30.28 -10.69 -5.52
C TYR A 111 30.41 -10.94 -7.02
N TRP A 112 29.43 -10.50 -7.81
CA TRP A 112 29.38 -10.64 -9.26
C TRP A 112 28.95 -9.32 -9.92
N PRO A 113 29.87 -8.34 -10.00
CA PRO A 113 29.57 -7.09 -10.70
C PRO A 113 29.33 -7.41 -12.17
N MET A 114 28.07 -7.32 -12.60
CA MET A 114 27.72 -7.41 -14.01
C MET A 114 28.49 -6.31 -14.75
N PRO A 115 29.20 -6.62 -15.85
CA PRO A 115 29.83 -5.59 -16.65
C PRO A 115 28.74 -4.61 -17.08
N LEU A 116 28.93 -3.33 -16.75
CA LEU A 116 28.07 -2.27 -17.24
C LEU A 116 28.11 -2.35 -18.77
N THR A 117 27.03 -2.86 -19.38
CA THR A 117 26.82 -2.71 -20.81
C THR A 117 26.63 -1.22 -21.03
N THR A 118 27.73 -0.52 -21.31
CA THR A 118 27.69 0.81 -21.89
C THR A 118 27.01 0.65 -23.23
N LEU A 119 25.70 0.87 -23.26
CA LEU A 119 24.98 1.05 -24.52
C LEU A 119 25.54 2.33 -25.13
N VAL A 120 26.44 2.15 -26.11
CA VAL A 120 26.91 3.18 -27.04
C VAL A 120 25.88 3.29 -28.16
#